data_AF-A0A0D7A340-F1
#
_entry.id   AF-A0A0D7A340-F1
#
_cell.length_a   1.000
_cell.length_b   1.000
_cell.length_c   1.000
_cell.angle_alpha   90.00
_cell.angle_beta   90.00
_cell.angle_gamma   90.00
#
_symmetry.space_group_name_H-M   'P 1'
#
loop_
_entity.id
_entity.type
_entity.pdbx_description
1 polymer ?
#
loop_
_entity_poly.entity_id
_entity_poly.type
_entity_poly.pdbx_seq_one_letter_code
_entity_poly.pdbx_strand_id
1 'polypeptide(L)'
;MSTSCPLSEILPTISLLSAPCIQAAQTVKRLTVSAADRKDCTKANAEQQKELNAAIINIHKLITKHAAKIAEEYDVKKEKTAQSVARKNTSPLKANDFLSHCKIMIKLIKGMWCHTGIEGFFVVVSSDVGLTLNPYWYFFCPKLEDYMKIASQKWQTRHVGQLMQSFAMAGCDVLALSGCPTAKKCKFLKRDISLRINKVLIKVTGNPSASMEYIQYEPLSCPSTLGNAIGKLEKVCNALINKTCKFHKISAEEKKQRYC
;
A
#
# COMPACT_ATOMS: atom_id res chain seq x y z
N MET A 1 -18.65 55.47 -14.04
CA MET A 1 -17.26 54.98 -13.98
C MET A 1 -17.35 53.49 -13.66
N SER A 2 -17.57 52.58 -14.62
CA SER A 2 -16.56 52.03 -15.55
C SER A 2 -15.20 51.90 -14.87
N THR A 3 -14.66 50.71 -14.60
CA THR A 3 -14.32 49.69 -15.59
C THR A 3 -14.21 48.28 -15.00
N SER A 4 -14.71 47.33 -15.77
CA SER A 4 -14.44 45.90 -15.79
C SER A 4 -12.98 45.56 -16.08
N CYS A 5 -12.47 44.42 -15.57
CA CYS A 5 -12.13 43.26 -16.41
C CYS A 5 -11.50 42.10 -15.60
N PRO A 6 -11.88 40.84 -15.88
CA PRO A 6 -11.24 39.64 -15.36
C PRO A 6 -10.09 39.16 -16.28
N LEU A 7 -9.00 38.70 -15.67
CA LEU A 7 -7.90 38.03 -16.38
C LEU A 7 -8.33 36.59 -16.72
N SER A 8 -8.59 36.36 -18.00
CA SER A 8 -8.70 35.02 -18.58
C SER A 8 -7.31 34.60 -19.10
N GLU A 9 -6.84 33.45 -18.62
CA GLU A 9 -5.60 32.83 -19.06
C GLU A 9 -5.78 32.32 -20.49
N ILE A 10 -5.05 32.95 -21.43
CA ILE A 10 -4.89 32.47 -22.80
C ILE A 10 -3.78 31.40 -22.76
N LEU A 11 -4.17 30.13 -22.83
CA LEU A 11 -3.25 29.05 -23.16
C LEU A 11 -2.74 29.24 -24.60
N PRO A 12 -1.43 29.15 -24.87
CA PRO A 12 -0.93 29.18 -26.23
C PRO A 12 -1.37 27.91 -26.96
N THR A 13 -2.21 28.10 -27.98
CA THR A 13 -2.51 27.11 -29.01
C THR A 13 -1.20 26.68 -29.65
N ILE A 14 -0.72 25.49 -29.31
CA ILE A 14 0.41 24.85 -29.97
C ILE A 14 -0.04 24.55 -31.40
N SER A 15 0.57 25.25 -32.35
CA SER A 15 0.44 24.96 -33.78
C SER A 15 0.74 23.49 -34.03
N LEU A 16 -0.29 22.74 -34.43
CA LEU A 16 -0.16 21.41 -35.03
C LEU A 16 0.80 21.52 -36.21
N LEU A 17 2.03 21.03 -36.02
CA LEU A 17 2.98 20.78 -37.08
C LEU A 17 2.29 19.90 -38.11
N SER A 18 1.99 20.47 -39.29
CA SER A 18 1.53 19.69 -40.42
C SER A 18 2.64 18.69 -40.76
N ALA A 19 2.32 17.40 -40.65
CA ALA A 19 3.20 16.36 -41.14
C ALA A 19 3.42 16.62 -42.64
N PRO A 20 4.68 16.59 -43.13
CA PRO A 20 4.95 16.74 -44.55
C PRO A 20 4.20 15.64 -45.30
N CYS A 21 3.30 16.03 -46.19
CA CYS A 21 2.62 15.13 -47.10
C CYS A 21 3.67 14.54 -48.04
N ILE A 22 4.13 13.33 -47.72
CA ILE A 22 5.00 12.55 -48.60
C ILE A 22 4.17 12.23 -49.84
N GLN A 23 4.39 12.98 -50.92
CA GLN A 23 3.88 12.62 -52.24
C GLN A 23 4.42 11.22 -52.57
N ALA A 24 3.52 10.30 -52.93
CA ALA A 24 3.90 8.98 -53.37
C ALA A 24 4.91 9.13 -54.52
N ALA A 25 6.14 8.69 -54.28
CA ALA A 25 7.17 8.65 -55.29
C ALA A 25 6.61 7.92 -56.51
N GLN A 26 6.79 8.53 -57.67
CA GLN A 26 6.46 7.98 -58.98
C GLN A 26 6.85 6.50 -59.01
N THR A 27 5.90 5.64 -59.38
CA THR A 27 6.12 4.21 -59.59
C THR A 27 7.30 4.00 -60.52
N VAL A 28 8.45 3.68 -59.93
CA VAL A 28 9.61 3.14 -60.64
C VAL A 28 9.11 1.89 -61.35
N LYS A 29 9.27 1.85 -62.68
CA LYS A 29 9.02 0.66 -63.51
C LYS A 29 9.66 -0.54 -62.81
N ARG A 30 8.81 -1.46 -62.33
CA ARG A 30 9.23 -2.69 -61.67
C ARG A 30 10.09 -3.48 -62.66
N LEU A 31 11.41 -3.46 -62.45
CA LEU A 31 12.33 -4.33 -63.17
C LEU A 31 11.86 -5.77 -62.97
N THR A 32 11.46 -6.41 -64.07
CA THR A 32 11.10 -7.83 -64.09
C THR A 32 12.38 -8.63 -63.88
N VAL A 33 12.71 -8.87 -62.60
CA VAL A 33 13.76 -9.80 -62.18
C VAL A 33 13.49 -11.17 -62.80
N SER A 34 14.49 -11.73 -63.49
CA SER A 34 14.39 -12.99 -64.21
C SER A 34 14.10 -14.16 -63.26
N ALA A 35 13.51 -15.24 -63.75
CA ALA A 35 13.17 -16.40 -62.92
C ALA A 35 14.38 -17.11 -62.31
N ALA A 36 15.58 -16.94 -62.89
CA ALA A 36 16.84 -17.46 -62.35
C ALA A 36 17.29 -16.66 -61.11
N ASP A 37 17.28 -15.33 -61.21
CA ASP A 37 17.69 -14.44 -60.11
C ASP A 37 16.75 -14.54 -58.89
N ARG A 38 15.47 -14.87 -59.11
CA ARG A 38 14.52 -15.16 -58.01
C ARG A 38 14.85 -16.47 -57.29
N LYS A 39 15.30 -17.49 -58.01
CA LYS A 39 15.67 -18.79 -57.41
C LYS A 39 16.92 -18.66 -56.54
N ASP A 40 17.90 -17.88 -56.98
CA ASP A 40 19.14 -17.69 -56.21
C ASP A 40 18.92 -16.79 -54.99
N CYS A 41 18.08 -15.76 -55.10
CA CYS A 41 17.62 -14.96 -53.95
C CYS A 41 16.86 -15.81 -52.93
N THR A 42 15.99 -16.74 -53.35
CA THR A 42 15.29 -17.63 -52.41
C THR A 42 16.22 -18.64 -51.71
N LYS A 43 17.29 -19.08 -52.37
CA LYS A 43 18.29 -19.96 -51.76
C LYS A 43 19.11 -19.21 -50.70
N ALA A 44 19.57 -18.00 -51.02
CA ALA A 44 20.29 -17.14 -50.08
C ALA A 44 19.44 -16.79 -48.84
N ASN A 45 18.16 -16.46 -49.04
CA ASN A 45 17.23 -16.20 -47.92
C ASN A 45 16.98 -17.46 -47.07
N ALA A 46 16.91 -18.64 -47.69
CA ALA A 46 16.74 -19.90 -46.95
C ALA A 46 17.99 -20.25 -46.12
N GLU A 47 19.19 -19.91 -46.61
CA GLU A 47 20.45 -20.08 -45.89
C GLU A 47 20.56 -19.10 -44.72
N GLN A 48 20.27 -17.82 -44.94
CA GLN A 48 20.21 -16.81 -43.88
C GLN A 48 19.17 -17.15 -42.80
N GLN A 49 18.01 -17.69 -43.19
CA GLN A 49 16.99 -18.14 -42.24
C GLN A 49 17.47 -19.34 -41.40
N LYS A 50 18.25 -20.26 -41.99
CA LYS A 50 18.85 -21.39 -41.26
C LYS A 50 19.87 -20.90 -40.25
N GLU A 51 20.72 -19.94 -40.61
CA GLU A 51 21.70 -19.33 -39.70
C GLU A 51 21.01 -18.60 -38.54
N LEU A 52 19.96 -17.82 -38.84
CA LEU A 52 19.20 -17.11 -37.82
C LEU A 52 18.52 -18.08 -36.85
N ASN A 53 17.92 -19.16 -37.35
CA ASN A 53 17.31 -20.19 -36.51
C ASN A 53 18.34 -20.89 -35.64
N ALA A 54 19.55 -21.16 -36.16
CA ALA A 54 20.65 -21.74 -35.39
C ALA A 54 21.11 -20.79 -34.27
N ALA A 55 21.18 -19.49 -34.54
CA ALA A 55 21.51 -18.47 -33.53
C ALA A 55 20.45 -18.40 -32.41
N ILE A 56 19.16 -18.43 -32.77
CA ILE A 56 18.04 -18.44 -31.80
C ILE A 56 18.12 -19.67 -30.89
N ILE A 57 18.38 -20.85 -31.44
CA ILE A 57 18.52 -22.09 -30.65
C ILE A 57 19.68 -21.98 -29.64
N ASN A 58 20.81 -21.39 -30.04
CA ASN A 58 21.94 -21.17 -29.13
C ASN A 58 21.61 -20.17 -28.02
N ILE A 59 20.93 -19.07 -28.33
CA ILE A 59 20.48 -18.09 -27.32
C ILE A 59 19.51 -18.75 -26.33
N HIS A 60 18.54 -19.53 -26.81
CA HIS A 60 17.62 -20.27 -25.94
C HIS A 60 18.36 -21.21 -25.00
N LYS A 61 19.33 -21.99 -25.50
CA LYS A 61 20.16 -22.87 -24.66
C LYS A 61 20.91 -22.09 -23.57
N LEU A 62 21.45 -20.91 -23.91
CA LEU A 62 22.16 -20.07 -22.95
C LEU A 62 21.21 -19.52 -21.87
N ILE A 63 20.02 -19.08 -22.26
CA ILE A 63 18.97 -18.60 -21.34
C ILE A 63 18.53 -19.75 -20.41
N THR A 64 18.26 -20.94 -20.94
CA THR A 64 17.85 -22.09 -20.11
C THR A 64 18.94 -22.48 -19.12
N LYS A 65 20.21 -22.48 -19.54
CA LYS A 65 21.34 -22.75 -18.65
C LYS A 65 21.47 -21.71 -17.54
N HIS A 66 21.29 -20.43 -17.88
CA HIS A 66 21.35 -19.35 -16.89
C HIS A 66 20.15 -19.38 -15.93
N ALA A 67 18.96 -19.70 -16.42
CA ALA A 67 17.76 -19.87 -15.62
C ALA A 67 17.89 -21.04 -14.63
N ALA A 68 18.45 -22.18 -15.05
CA ALA A 68 18.73 -23.31 -14.18
C ALA A 68 19.74 -22.94 -13.08
N LYS A 69 20.82 -22.23 -13.43
CA LYS A 69 21.80 -21.75 -12.45
C LYS A 69 21.18 -20.79 -11.43
N ILE A 70 20.32 -19.88 -11.89
CA ILE A 70 19.55 -19.00 -10.98
C ILE A 70 18.65 -19.85 -10.08
N ALA A 71 17.92 -20.82 -10.62
CA ALA A 71 17.03 -21.67 -9.82
C ALA A 71 17.79 -22.42 -8.72
N GLU A 72 18.94 -23.02 -9.04
CA GLU A 72 19.82 -23.67 -8.05
C GLU A 72 20.35 -22.68 -7.00
N GLU A 73 20.79 -21.49 -7.41
CA GLU A 73 21.23 -20.45 -6.46
C GLU A 73 20.11 -19.99 -5.52
N TYR A 74 18.86 -19.96 -5.99
CA TYR A 74 17.69 -19.58 -5.19
C TYR A 74 17.22 -20.71 -4.26
N ASP A 75 17.29 -21.98 -4.68
CA ASP A 75 16.96 -23.12 -3.82
C ASP A 75 18.01 -23.33 -2.71
N VAL A 76 19.30 -23.19 -3.04
CA VAL A 76 20.38 -23.21 -2.04
C VAL A 76 20.26 -22.03 -1.07
N LYS A 77 19.77 -20.86 -1.52
CA LYS A 77 19.45 -19.74 -0.63
C LYS A 77 18.24 -20.02 0.25
N LYS A 78 17.22 -20.73 -0.23
CA LYS A 78 16.07 -21.18 0.58
C LYS A 78 16.48 -22.14 1.69
N GLU A 79 17.34 -23.13 1.41
CA GLU A 79 17.85 -24.04 2.43
C GLU A 79 18.74 -23.33 3.46
N LYS A 80 19.60 -22.41 3.01
CA LYS A 80 20.42 -21.58 3.93
C LYS A 80 19.57 -20.64 4.78
N THR A 81 18.49 -20.07 4.22
CA THR A 81 17.56 -19.25 5.02
C THR A 81 16.75 -20.11 6.00
N ALA A 82 16.30 -21.30 5.61
CA ALA A 82 15.65 -22.26 6.50
C ALA A 82 16.57 -22.71 7.65
N GLN A 83 17.86 -22.96 7.38
CA GLN A 83 18.86 -23.26 8.41
C GLN A 83 19.19 -22.03 9.29
N SER A 84 19.18 -20.81 8.75
CA SER A 84 19.36 -19.59 9.56
C SER A 84 18.15 -19.25 10.43
N VAL A 85 16.94 -19.65 10.03
CA VAL A 85 15.72 -19.53 10.83
C VAL A 85 15.75 -20.52 12.01
N ALA A 86 16.47 -21.64 11.88
CA ALA A 86 16.63 -22.63 12.94
C ALA A 86 17.69 -22.28 14.00
N ARG A 87 18.66 -21.41 13.69
CA ARG A 87 19.53 -20.82 14.74
C ARG A 87 18.76 -19.69 15.42
N LYS A 88 18.36 -19.90 16.67
CA LYS A 88 17.96 -18.79 17.54
C LYS A 88 19.15 -17.83 17.63
N ASN A 89 19.17 -16.81 16.77
CA ASN A 89 20.17 -15.75 16.84
C ASN A 89 20.16 -15.19 18.25
N THR A 90 21.34 -15.07 18.85
CA THR A 90 21.51 -14.46 20.16
C THR A 90 20.99 -13.02 20.11
N SER A 91 20.52 -12.50 21.25
CA SER A 91 19.95 -11.14 21.31
C SER A 91 20.87 -10.05 20.73
N PRO A 92 22.22 -10.11 20.82
CA PRO A 92 23.09 -9.10 20.21
C PRO A 92 23.15 -9.17 18.69
N LEU A 93 23.10 -10.37 18.09
CA LEU A 93 23.08 -10.53 16.64
C LEU A 93 21.78 -9.97 16.04
N LYS A 94 20.64 -10.28 16.66
CA LYS A 94 19.34 -9.71 16.29
C LYS A 94 19.34 -8.18 16.35
N ALA A 95 19.97 -7.60 17.38
CA ALA A 95 20.10 -6.16 17.54
C ALA A 95 20.97 -5.53 16.43
N ASN A 96 22.08 -6.15 16.08
CA ASN A 96 22.95 -5.66 15.02
C ASN A 96 22.28 -5.75 13.64
N ASP A 97 21.58 -6.86 13.37
CA ASP A 97 20.79 -7.02 12.16
C ASP A 97 19.73 -5.93 12.06
N PHE A 98 18.99 -5.69 13.15
CA PHE A 98 17.99 -4.64 13.23
C PHE A 98 18.57 -3.25 12.91
N LEU A 99 19.70 -2.87 13.53
CA LEU A 99 20.34 -1.58 13.29
C LEU A 99 20.89 -1.45 11.86
N SER A 100 21.39 -2.56 11.30
CA SER A 100 21.88 -2.61 9.92
C SER A 100 20.74 -2.36 8.92
N HIS A 101 19.59 -2.98 9.13
CA HIS A 101 18.39 -2.73 8.32
C HIS A 101 17.87 -1.29 8.49
N CYS A 102 17.92 -0.74 9.70
CA CYS A 102 17.59 0.67 9.92
C CYS A 102 18.47 1.61 9.08
N LYS A 103 19.78 1.36 9.00
CA LYS A 103 20.68 2.14 8.14
C LYS A 103 20.34 2.03 6.65
N ILE A 104 19.92 0.85 6.19
CA ILE A 104 19.48 0.67 4.80
C ILE A 104 18.22 1.49 4.53
N MET A 105 17.23 1.43 5.42
CA MET A 105 16.01 2.25 5.31
C MET A 105 16.33 3.73 5.27
N ILE A 106 17.22 4.22 6.13
CA ILE A 106 17.68 5.62 6.11
C ILE A 106 18.26 5.99 4.74
N LYS A 107 19.13 5.15 4.17
CA LYS A 107 19.75 5.44 2.87
C LYS A 107 18.71 5.54 1.74
N LEU A 108 17.78 4.58 1.69
CA LEU A 108 16.71 4.56 0.67
C LEU A 108 15.85 5.81 0.77
N ILE A 109 15.43 6.14 1.99
CA ILE A 109 14.55 7.25 2.27
C ILE A 109 15.25 8.61 2.08
N LYS A 110 16.54 8.72 2.42
CA LYS A 110 17.35 9.91 2.12
C LYS A 110 17.42 10.19 0.62
N GLY A 111 17.58 9.15 -0.20
CA GLY A 111 17.54 9.29 -1.66
C GLY A 111 16.21 9.89 -2.11
N MET A 112 15.08 9.39 -1.58
CA MET A 112 13.76 9.92 -1.89
C MET A 112 13.64 11.41 -1.50
N TRP A 113 14.06 11.79 -0.29
CA TRP A 113 14.05 13.19 0.14
C TRP A 113 14.84 14.11 -0.80
N CYS A 114 16.03 13.69 -1.24
CA CYS A 114 16.85 14.48 -2.16
C CYS A 114 16.19 14.69 -3.55
N HIS A 115 15.34 13.76 -3.99
CA HIS A 115 14.71 13.85 -5.31
C HIS A 115 13.32 14.50 -5.31
N THR A 116 12.53 14.30 -4.25
CA THR A 116 11.13 14.72 -4.22
C THR A 116 10.85 15.84 -3.22
N GLY A 117 11.81 16.18 -2.36
CA GLY A 117 11.61 17.16 -1.29
C GLY A 117 10.67 16.69 -0.18
N ILE A 118 10.36 15.39 -0.10
CA ILE A 118 9.47 14.84 0.92
C ILE A 118 10.16 14.86 2.29
N GLU A 119 9.61 15.64 3.23
CA GLU A 119 10.02 15.61 4.64
C GLU A 119 9.15 14.65 5.47
N GLY A 120 9.75 14.04 6.49
CA GLY A 120 9.03 13.16 7.39
C GLY A 120 9.88 12.63 8.53
N PHE A 121 9.33 11.61 9.19
CA PHE A 121 10.04 10.78 10.15
C PHE A 121 9.49 9.36 10.08
N PHE A 122 10.24 8.39 10.58
CA PHE A 122 9.75 7.04 10.78
C PHE A 122 10.23 6.48 12.12
N VAL A 123 9.51 5.47 12.59
CA VAL A 123 9.87 4.70 13.79
C VAL A 123 9.80 3.21 13.47
N VAL A 124 10.79 2.47 13.96
CA VAL A 124 10.84 1.01 13.85
C VAL A 124 10.80 0.43 15.25
N VAL A 125 9.86 -0.49 15.48
CA VAL A 125 9.66 -1.16 16.76
C VAL A 125 9.74 -2.67 16.58
N SER A 126 10.12 -3.39 17.63
CA SER A 126 10.10 -4.86 17.66
C SER A 126 8.78 -5.36 18.23
N SER A 127 8.20 -6.40 17.62
CA SER A 127 7.09 -7.17 18.21
C SER A 127 7.59 -8.35 19.06
N ASP A 128 8.87 -8.72 18.98
CA ASP A 128 9.46 -9.81 19.77
C ASP A 128 9.69 -9.37 21.22
N VAL A 129 9.02 -10.06 22.16
CA VAL A 129 9.11 -9.82 23.61
C VAL A 129 10.49 -10.19 24.17
N GLY A 130 11.18 -11.14 23.53
CA GLY A 130 12.53 -11.56 23.92
C GLY A 130 13.64 -10.63 23.46
N LEU A 131 13.30 -9.64 22.61
CA LEU A 131 14.25 -8.70 22.04
C LEU A 131 14.11 -7.33 22.72
N THR A 132 14.97 -7.07 23.70
CA THR A 132 15.04 -5.79 24.41
C THR A 132 15.72 -4.72 23.55
N LEU A 133 15.03 -4.25 22.52
CA LEU A 133 15.45 -3.12 21.70
C LEU A 133 14.64 -1.89 22.05
N ASN A 134 15.30 -0.73 22.04
CA ASN A 134 14.59 0.54 22.07
C ASN A 134 14.01 0.85 20.68
N PRO A 135 12.85 1.52 20.60
CA PRO A 135 12.29 2.02 19.36
C PRO A 135 13.32 2.88 18.62
N TYR A 136 13.53 2.59 17.34
CA TYR A 136 14.45 3.34 16.52
C TYR A 136 13.72 4.48 15.81
N TRP A 137 14.02 5.71 16.20
CA TRP A 137 13.46 6.91 15.60
C TRP A 137 14.44 7.50 14.58
N TYR A 138 13.91 7.91 13.45
CA TYR A 138 14.66 8.69 12.47
C TYR A 138 13.80 9.86 11.98
N PHE A 139 14.26 11.07 12.26
CA PHE A 139 13.72 12.32 11.73
C PHE A 139 14.62 12.80 10.61
N PHE A 140 14.04 13.18 9.48
CA PHE A 140 14.80 13.65 8.33
C PHE A 140 15.39 15.03 8.63
N CYS A 141 14.59 15.86 9.31
CA CYS A 141 14.97 17.14 9.86
C CYS A 141 14.81 17.09 11.39
N PRO A 142 15.86 17.35 12.19
CA PRO A 142 15.75 17.37 13.65
C PRO A 142 14.70 18.36 14.17
N LYS A 143 14.47 19.47 13.45
CA LYS A 143 13.43 20.46 13.81
C LYS A 143 12.02 19.88 13.75
N LEU A 144 11.81 18.79 12.99
CA LEU A 144 10.53 18.12 12.94
C LEU A 144 10.20 17.48 14.29
N GLU A 145 11.18 16.97 15.03
CA GLU A 145 10.96 16.47 16.38
C GLU A 145 10.48 17.57 17.33
N ASP A 146 11.09 18.76 17.25
CA ASP A 146 10.67 19.91 18.04
C ASP A 146 9.28 20.41 17.65
N TYR A 147 8.97 20.41 16.35
CA TYR A 147 7.63 20.72 15.86
C TYR A 147 6.59 19.74 16.41
N MET A 148 6.90 18.44 16.52
CA MET A 148 5.97 17.46 17.09
C MET A 148 5.59 17.78 18.55
N LYS A 149 6.51 18.34 19.33
CA LYS A 149 6.25 18.80 20.70
C LYS A 149 5.26 19.97 20.74
N ILE A 150 5.29 20.82 19.71
CA ILE A 150 4.35 21.94 19.55
C ILE A 150 2.99 21.44 19.06
N ALA A 151 2.99 20.60 18.02
CA ALA A 151 1.77 20.09 17.38
C ALA A 151 0.97 19.17 18.32
N SER A 152 1.63 18.46 19.22
CA SER A 152 0.99 17.62 20.22
C SER A 152 1.60 17.88 21.60
N GLN A 153 0.85 18.58 22.44
CA GLN A 153 1.27 19.05 23.78
C GLN A 153 1.80 17.94 24.71
N LYS A 154 1.48 16.67 24.44
CA LYS A 154 1.91 15.50 25.23
C LYS A 154 2.91 14.63 24.48
N TRP A 155 3.49 15.13 23.39
CA TRP A 155 4.44 14.38 22.60
C TRP A 155 5.77 14.22 23.34
N GLN A 156 6.09 12.97 23.65
CA GLN A 156 7.40 12.58 24.16
C GLN A 156 7.90 11.44 23.28
N THR A 157 8.84 11.72 22.38
CA THR A 157 9.33 10.77 21.36
C THR A 157 9.65 9.40 21.93
N ARG A 158 10.39 9.35 23.06
CA ARG A 158 10.75 8.11 23.73
C ARG A 158 9.52 7.35 24.26
N HIS A 159 8.62 8.05 24.94
CA HIS A 159 7.42 7.44 25.52
C HIS A 159 6.46 6.94 24.43
N VAL A 160 6.26 7.74 23.38
CA VAL A 160 5.44 7.35 22.21
C VAL A 160 6.04 6.10 21.55
N GLY A 161 7.36 6.05 21.37
CA GLY A 161 8.03 4.87 20.83
C GLY A 161 7.78 3.62 21.69
N GLN A 162 7.90 3.74 23.02
CA GLN A 162 7.66 2.62 23.94
C GLN A 162 6.22 2.14 23.90
N LEU A 163 5.24 3.06 23.78
CA LEU A 163 3.84 2.70 23.60
C LEU A 163 3.60 1.98 22.27
N MET A 164 4.23 2.43 21.19
CA MET A 164 4.14 1.77 19.88
C MET A 164 4.77 0.38 19.90
N GLN A 165 5.89 0.21 20.61
CA GLN A 165 6.51 -1.10 20.78
C GLN A 165 5.64 -2.03 21.63
N SER A 166 5.09 -1.54 22.74
CA SER A 166 4.15 -2.30 23.58
C SER A 166 2.91 -2.72 22.78
N PHE A 167 2.41 -1.85 21.89
CA PHE A 167 1.33 -2.16 20.97
C PHE A 167 1.71 -3.28 19.98
N ALA A 168 2.90 -3.21 19.38
CA ALA A 168 3.39 -4.25 18.48
C ALA A 168 3.59 -5.59 19.20
N MET A 169 4.13 -5.57 20.43
CA MET A 169 4.29 -6.75 21.28
C MET A 169 2.95 -7.35 21.71
N ALA A 170 1.91 -6.53 21.87
CA ALA A 170 0.54 -6.96 22.14
C ALA A 170 -0.19 -7.47 20.88
N GLY A 171 0.52 -7.69 19.76
CA GLY A 171 -0.07 -8.20 18.52
C GLY A 171 -0.81 -7.15 17.70
N CYS A 172 -0.45 -5.87 17.84
CA CYS A 172 -1.10 -4.75 17.17
C CYS A 172 -2.60 -4.64 17.49
N ASP A 173 -3.02 -5.07 18.67
CA ASP A 173 -4.38 -4.91 19.16
C ASP A 173 -4.49 -3.73 20.14
N VAL A 174 -5.34 -2.76 19.78
CA VAL A 174 -5.56 -1.54 20.55
C VAL A 174 -6.25 -1.86 21.87
N LEU A 175 -7.02 -2.96 21.92
CA LEU A 175 -7.72 -3.42 23.11
C LEU A 175 -6.80 -4.18 24.06
N ALA A 176 -5.80 -4.88 23.53
CA ALA A 176 -4.79 -5.61 24.29
C ALA A 176 -3.77 -4.71 25.01
N LEU A 177 -3.69 -3.42 24.63
CA LEU A 177 -2.85 -2.44 25.34
C LEU A 177 -3.31 -2.26 26.81
N SER A 178 -2.55 -2.84 27.73
CA SER A 178 -2.66 -2.61 29.17
C SER A 178 -2.35 -1.14 29.48
N GLY A 179 -3.26 -0.44 30.16
CA GLY A 179 -3.09 0.96 30.57
C GLY A 179 -3.83 2.00 29.72
N CYS A 180 -4.46 1.62 28.59
CA CYS A 180 -5.37 2.51 27.90
C CYS A 180 -6.64 2.70 28.75
N PRO A 181 -7.01 3.93 29.16
CA PRO A 181 -8.21 4.16 29.97
C PRO A 181 -9.45 3.56 29.31
N THR A 182 -10.34 2.96 30.09
CA THR A 182 -11.61 2.37 29.64
C THR A 182 -12.37 3.30 28.69
N ALA A 183 -12.37 4.60 28.97
CA ALA A 183 -12.99 5.62 28.12
C ALA A 183 -12.38 5.70 26.70
N LYS A 184 -11.05 5.57 26.57
CA LYS A 184 -10.38 5.59 25.25
C LYS A 184 -10.66 4.30 24.48
N LYS A 185 -10.65 3.14 25.15
CA LYS A 185 -11.05 1.85 24.55
C LYS A 185 -12.49 1.91 24.03
N CYS A 186 -13.42 2.42 24.84
CA CYS A 186 -14.80 2.62 24.42
C CYS A 186 -14.93 3.57 23.23
N LYS A 187 -14.22 4.72 23.22
CA LYS A 187 -14.22 5.65 22.08
C LYS A 187 -13.70 5.00 20.81
N PHE A 188 -12.62 4.23 20.91
CA PHE A 188 -12.06 3.47 19.79
C PHE A 188 -13.07 2.45 19.26
N LEU A 189 -13.64 1.62 20.13
CA LEU A 189 -14.65 0.63 19.75
C LEU A 189 -15.88 1.27 19.09
N LYS A 190 -16.41 2.34 19.66
CA LYS A 190 -17.55 3.08 19.08
C LYS A 190 -17.23 3.60 17.68
N ARG A 191 -16.03 4.15 17.47
CA ARG A 191 -15.57 4.61 16.15
C ARG A 191 -15.44 3.45 15.16
N ASP A 192 -14.81 2.35 15.57
CA ASP A 192 -14.61 1.18 14.70
C ASP A 192 -15.96 0.55 14.29
N ILE A 193 -16.87 0.39 15.25
CA ILE A 193 -18.25 -0.06 15.00
C ILE A 193 -18.93 0.87 13.99
N SER A 194 -18.92 2.19 14.22
CA SER A 194 -19.55 3.15 13.31
C SER A 194 -18.97 3.09 11.89
N LEU A 195 -17.65 2.99 11.75
CA LEU A 195 -17.00 2.86 10.44
C LEU A 195 -17.41 1.58 9.72
N ARG A 196 -17.45 0.45 10.43
CA ARG A 196 -17.87 -0.84 9.86
C ARG A 196 -19.32 -0.80 9.42
N ILE A 197 -20.20 -0.23 10.23
CA ILE A 197 -21.62 -0.14 9.88
C ILE A 197 -21.81 0.77 8.67
N ASN A 198 -21.20 1.95 8.64
CA ASN A 198 -21.27 2.84 7.48
C ASN A 198 -20.73 2.16 6.21
N LYS A 199 -19.66 1.37 6.31
CA LYS A 199 -19.13 0.58 5.20
C LYS A 199 -20.13 -0.46 4.68
N VAL A 200 -20.89 -1.11 5.56
CA VAL A 200 -21.95 -2.04 5.15
C VAL A 200 -23.15 -1.27 4.59
N LEU A 201 -23.50 -0.14 5.17
CA LEU A 201 -24.61 0.71 4.73
C LEU A 201 -24.38 1.18 3.29
N ILE A 202 -23.21 1.76 2.98
CA ILE A 202 -22.83 2.20 1.63
C ILE A 202 -22.95 1.05 0.62
N LYS A 203 -22.56 -0.16 1.01
CA LYS A 203 -22.68 -1.35 0.14
C LYS A 203 -24.13 -1.73 -0.14
N VAL A 204 -25.02 -1.60 0.84
CA VAL A 204 -26.44 -1.96 0.70
C VAL A 204 -27.23 -0.88 -0.03
N THR A 205 -26.93 0.40 0.23
CA THR A 205 -27.67 1.53 -0.36
C THR A 205 -27.14 1.94 -1.73
N GLY A 206 -25.89 1.58 -2.06
CA GLY A 206 -25.20 2.07 -3.25
C GLY A 206 -24.87 3.56 -3.22
N ASN A 207 -25.11 4.25 -2.09
CA ASN A 207 -24.87 5.68 -1.94
C ASN A 207 -23.62 5.91 -1.08
N PRO A 208 -22.53 6.49 -1.62
CA PRO A 208 -21.30 6.73 -0.89
C PRO A 208 -21.44 7.77 0.23
N SER A 209 -22.45 8.62 0.16
CA SER A 209 -22.77 9.64 1.17
C SER A 209 -23.74 9.15 2.24
N ALA A 210 -24.12 7.86 2.22
CA ALA A 210 -24.99 7.30 3.24
C ALA A 210 -24.26 7.24 4.60
N SER A 211 -24.64 8.14 5.51
CA SER A 211 -24.24 8.11 6.91
C SER A 211 -25.40 7.58 7.75
N MET A 212 -25.11 6.68 8.70
CA MET A 212 -26.13 6.29 9.67
C MET A 212 -26.25 7.35 10.77
N GLU A 213 -27.37 8.05 10.82
CA GLU A 213 -27.73 8.87 11.98
C GLU A 213 -28.37 7.99 13.06
N TYR A 214 -27.77 8.00 14.23
CA TYR A 214 -28.28 7.28 15.39
C TYR A 214 -29.26 8.17 16.14
N ILE A 215 -30.56 7.92 15.99
CA ILE A 215 -31.59 8.47 16.88
C ILE A 215 -31.49 7.70 18.22
N GLN A 216 -31.53 8.39 19.37
CA GLN A 216 -31.36 7.78 20.71
C GLN A 216 -32.39 6.66 20.99
N TYR A 217 -31.95 5.43 21.30
CA TYR A 217 -32.82 4.30 21.68
C TYR A 217 -32.24 3.37 22.76
N GLU A 218 -33.15 2.64 23.44
CA GLU A 218 -32.95 1.38 24.19
C GLU A 218 -33.62 0.18 23.46
N PRO A 219 -33.28 -1.10 23.71
CA PRO A 219 -31.99 -1.66 24.10
C PRO A 219 -31.37 -2.48 22.94
N LEU A 220 -31.57 -2.05 21.69
CA LEU A 220 -30.67 -2.38 20.56
C LEU A 220 -29.83 -1.15 20.17
N SER A 221 -29.43 -0.43 21.21
CA SER A 221 -28.15 0.23 21.45
C SER A 221 -27.38 0.73 20.23
N CYS A 222 -27.63 1.99 19.87
CA CYS A 222 -26.70 2.79 19.09
C CYS A 222 -25.29 2.72 19.73
N PRO A 223 -24.19 2.75 18.95
CA PRO A 223 -22.85 2.74 19.50
C PRO A 223 -22.61 3.88 20.49
N SER A 224 -23.22 5.05 20.26
CA SER A 224 -23.23 6.17 21.19
C SER A 224 -23.93 5.84 22.52
N THR A 225 -25.10 5.18 22.50
CA THR A 225 -25.88 4.77 23.69
C THR A 225 -25.47 3.45 24.34
N LEU A 226 -24.52 2.67 23.77
CA LEU A 226 -23.96 1.44 24.36
C LEU A 226 -23.24 1.62 25.73
N GLY A 227 -23.35 2.80 26.35
CA GLY A 227 -22.65 3.14 27.58
C GLY A 227 -21.13 3.09 27.40
N ASN A 228 -20.39 3.07 28.49
CA ASN A 228 -18.95 2.80 28.50
C ASN A 228 -18.66 1.32 28.84
N ALA A 229 -19.63 0.44 28.62
CA ALA A 229 -19.50 -0.99 28.90
C ALA A 229 -18.72 -1.68 27.77
N ILE A 230 -17.40 -1.83 27.96
CA ILE A 230 -16.47 -2.44 26.98
C ILE A 230 -17.00 -3.78 26.48
N GLY A 231 -17.46 -4.67 27.37
CA GLY A 231 -17.91 -6.01 26.97
C GLY A 231 -19.13 -6.01 26.04
N LYS A 232 -20.02 -5.02 26.12
CA LYS A 232 -21.14 -4.89 25.16
C LYS A 232 -20.64 -4.40 23.80
N LEU A 233 -19.72 -3.43 23.81
CA LEU A 233 -19.10 -2.90 22.59
C LEU A 233 -18.28 -3.97 21.86
N GLU A 234 -17.49 -4.77 22.58
CA GLU A 234 -16.73 -5.89 22.01
C GLU A 234 -17.64 -6.94 21.39
N LYS A 235 -18.75 -7.31 22.04
CA LYS A 235 -19.74 -8.24 21.46
C LYS A 235 -20.29 -7.73 20.12
N VAL A 236 -20.67 -6.47 20.04
CA VAL A 236 -21.19 -5.86 18.80
C VAL A 236 -20.09 -5.81 17.73
N CYS A 237 -18.87 -5.41 18.09
CA CYS A 237 -17.74 -5.38 17.16
C CYS A 237 -17.43 -6.79 16.61
N ASN A 238 -17.36 -7.79 17.47
CA ASN A 238 -17.12 -9.18 17.10
C ASN A 238 -18.25 -9.74 16.23
N ALA A 239 -19.51 -9.39 16.50
CA ALA A 239 -20.63 -9.79 15.65
C ALA A 239 -20.55 -9.20 14.23
N LEU A 240 -20.08 -7.95 14.10
CA LEU A 240 -19.81 -7.30 12.82
C LEU A 240 -18.64 -7.96 12.08
N ILE A 241 -17.56 -8.31 12.79
CA ILE A 241 -16.39 -8.98 12.23
C ILE A 241 -16.76 -10.38 11.72
N ASN A 242 -17.45 -11.17 12.55
CA ASN A 242 -17.83 -12.55 12.26
C ASN A 242 -19.04 -12.65 11.31
N LYS A 243 -19.59 -11.51 10.86
CA LYS A 243 -20.79 -11.42 10.00
C LYS A 243 -22.00 -12.15 10.58
N THR A 244 -22.08 -12.28 11.91
CA THR A 244 -23.23 -12.91 12.57
C THR A 244 -24.41 -11.95 12.72
N CYS A 245 -24.19 -10.65 12.54
CA CYS A 245 -25.25 -9.65 12.44
C CYS A 245 -25.74 -9.48 11.00
N LYS A 246 -27.06 -9.34 10.82
CA LYS A 246 -27.68 -8.98 9.54
C LYS A 246 -28.28 -7.60 9.62
N PHE A 247 -27.98 -6.76 8.64
CA PHE A 247 -28.67 -5.49 8.44
C PHE A 247 -29.89 -5.77 7.56
N HIS A 248 -31.06 -5.34 8.01
CA HIS A 248 -32.29 -5.41 7.22
C HIS A 248 -32.87 -4.00 7.17
N LYS A 249 -33.54 -3.70 6.05
CA LYS A 249 -34.26 -2.44 5.89
C LYS A 249 -35.57 -2.57 6.67
N ILE A 250 -35.78 -1.66 7.62
CA ILE A 250 -37.02 -1.57 8.39
C ILE A 250 -38.15 -1.13 7.43
N SER A 251 -39.30 -1.81 7.48
CA SER A 251 -40.47 -1.46 6.66
C SER A 251 -41.15 -0.17 7.16
N ALA A 252 -42.03 0.44 6.36
CA ALA A 252 -42.75 1.65 6.79
C ALA A 252 -43.71 1.37 7.96
N GLU A 253 -44.26 0.16 8.01
CA GLU A 253 -45.17 -0.34 9.05
C GLU A 253 -44.39 -0.65 10.33
N GLU A 254 -43.26 -1.34 10.22
CA GLU A 254 -42.35 -1.60 11.33
C GLU A 254 -41.77 -0.29 11.87
N LYS A 255 -41.53 0.68 10.99
CA LYS A 255 -41.17 2.06 11.36
C LYS A 255 -42.31 2.67 12.19
N LYS A 256 -43.55 2.67 11.72
CA LYS A 256 -44.68 3.23 12.49
C LYS A 256 -44.89 2.51 13.84
N GLN A 257 -44.80 1.19 13.90
CA GLN A 257 -44.95 0.44 15.16
C GLN A 257 -43.83 0.70 16.17
N ARG A 258 -42.63 1.04 15.70
CA ARG A 258 -41.48 1.31 16.58
C ARG A 258 -41.28 2.78 16.89
N TYR A 259 -41.87 3.70 16.11
CA TYR A 259 -41.60 5.14 16.18
C TYR A 259 -42.86 6.03 16.26
N CYS A 260 -44.07 5.45 16.35
CA CYS A 260 -45.33 6.14 16.67
C CYS A 260 -45.98 5.45 17.87
#